data_AF-A0A1F2V6U1-F1
#
_entry.id   AF-A0A1F2V6U1-F1
#
_cell.length_a   1.000
_cell.length_b   1.000
_cell.length_c   1.000
_cell.angle_alpha   90.00
_cell.angle_beta   90.00
_cell.angle_gamma   90.00
#
_symmetry.space_group_name_H-M   'P 1'
#
loop_
_entity.id
_entity.type
_entity.pdbx_description
1 polymer ?
#
loop_
_entity_poly.entity_id
_entity_poly.type
_entity_poly.pdbx_seq_one_letter_code
_entity_poly.pdbx_strand_id
1 'polypeptide(L)' 'MEPDRLLRLFAEMNLPGRAWLQFEIEPDGSGSTIRQTAIFDPLGIRGLLYWYSVYPLHQFIFAGMLSGITKAAEPRSARG' A
#
# COMPACT_ATOMS: atom_id res chain seq x y z
N MET A 1 -5.19 10.50 9.02
CA MET A 1 -5.66 10.54 7.62
C MET A 1 -5.75 11.99 7.21
N GLU A 2 -5.42 12.28 5.96
CA GLU A 2 -5.66 13.58 5.33
C GLU A 2 -6.52 13.31 4.10
N PRO A 3 -7.74 13.87 4.02
CA PRO A 3 -8.62 13.66 2.88
C PRO A 3 -7.91 13.95 1.56
N ASP A 4 -8.12 13.08 0.57
CA ASP A 4 -7.58 13.17 -0.79
C ASP A 4 -6.04 13.21 -0.91
N ARG A 5 -5.31 13.03 0.20
CA ARG A 5 -3.83 13.12 0.21
C ARG A 5 -3.15 11.97 0.93
N LEU A 6 -3.66 11.53 2.07
CA LEU A 6 -3.00 10.52 2.90
C LEU A 6 -4.00 9.57 3.58
N LEU A 7 -3.89 8.30 3.24
CA LEU A 7 -4.59 7.20 3.92
C LEU A 7 -3.56 6.27 4.56
N ARG A 8 -3.68 6.05 5.87
CA ARG A 8 -2.87 5.06 6.59
C ARG A 8 -3.80 4.01 7.19
N LEU A 9 -3.59 2.77 6.79
CA LEU A 9 -4.34 1.61 7.26
C LEU A 9 -3.47 0.82 8.25
N PHE A 10 -4.03 0.43 9.39
CA PHE A 10 -3.37 -0.46 10.33
C PHE A 10 -3.70 -1.92 9.98
N ALA A 11 -2.71 -2.81 10.08
CA ALA A 11 -2.91 -4.24 9.89
C ALA A 11 -3.32 -4.90 11.21
N GLU A 12 -4.57 -5.37 11.29
CA GLU A 12 -5.10 -6.05 12.49
C GLU A 12 -4.77 -7.56 12.54
N MET A 13 -4.03 -8.08 11.57
CA MET A 13 -3.66 -9.50 11.52
C MET A 13 -2.58 -9.85 12.56
N ASN A 14 -2.55 -11.11 13.02
CA ASN A 14 -1.56 -11.57 13.98
C ASN A 14 -0.17 -11.68 13.33
N LEU A 15 0.66 -10.65 13.52
CA LEU A 15 2.03 -10.56 13.01
C LEU A 15 3.02 -10.56 14.17
N PRO A 16 4.27 -11.00 13.95
CA PRO A 16 5.37 -10.80 14.90
C PRO A 16 5.84 -9.33 14.91
N GLY A 17 4.91 -8.40 15.08
CA GLY A 17 5.11 -6.96 14.89
C GLY A 17 3.80 -6.22 14.65
N ARG A 18 3.91 -4.92 14.41
CA ARG A 18 2.81 -4.05 13.96
C ARG A 18 3.07 -3.64 12.53
N ALA A 19 2.03 -3.54 11.71
CA ALA A 19 2.18 -3.10 10.33
C ALA A 19 1.17 -2.03 9.95
N TRP A 20 1.58 -1.15 9.04
CA TRP A 20 0.73 -0.18 8.39
C TRP A 20 0.96 -0.20 6.89
N LEU A 21 -0.11 0.07 6.15
CA LEU A 21 -0.04 0.35 4.72
C LEU A 21 -0.49 1.79 4.50
N GLN A 22 0.45 2.62 4.04
CA GLN A 22 0.23 4.02 3.77
C GLN A 22 0.10 4.26 2.27
N PHE A 23 -0.84 5.11 1.90
CA PHE A 23 -1.03 5.63 0.57
C PHE A 23 -0.95 7.15 0.64
N GLU A 24 -0.11 7.72 -0.22
CA GLU A 24 0.02 9.15 -0.41
C GLU A 24 -0.26 9.49 -1.87
N ILE A 25 -1.00 10.58 -2.08
CA ILE A 25 -1.41 11.04 -3.40
C ILE A 25 -0.85 12.44 -3.61
N GLU A 26 -0.09 12.61 -4.68
CA GLU A 26 0.48 13.89 -5.10
C GLU A 26 0.00 14.21 -6.52
N PRO A 27 -0.64 15.37 -6.76
CA PRO A 27 -1.00 15.81 -8.11
C PRO A 27 0.25 16.01 -8.97
N ASP A 28 0.24 15.52 -10.22
CA ASP A 28 1.37 15.63 -11.16
C ASP A 28 1.08 16.53 -12.38
N GLY A 29 0.00 17.31 -12.31
CA GLY A 29 -0.44 18.24 -13.36
C GLY A 29 -1.32 17.62 -14.44
N SER A 30 -1.29 16.31 -14.63
CA SER A 30 -2.14 15.60 -15.62
C SER A 30 -2.97 14.45 -15.01
N GLY A 31 -2.64 14.07 -13.77
CA GLY A 31 -3.28 13.06 -12.97
C GLY A 31 -2.74 13.14 -11.55
N SER A 32 -2.37 11.99 -10.98
CA SER A 32 -1.78 11.94 -9.66
C SER A 32 -0.80 10.77 -9.54
N THR A 33 0.30 11.01 -8.86
CA THR A 33 1.22 9.98 -8.42
C THR A 33 0.75 9.41 -7.09
N ILE A 34 0.60 8.08 -7.03
CA ILE A 34 0.30 7.35 -5.80
C ILE A 34 1.56 6.68 -5.28
N ARG A 35 1.95 7.00 -4.04
CA ARG A 35 3.01 6.29 -3.32
C ARG A 35 2.41 5.37 -2.28
N GLN A 36 2.66 4.07 -2.43
CA GLN A 36 2.30 3.06 -1.44
C GLN A 36 3.53 2.73 -0.59
N THR A 37 3.40 2.75 0.73
CA THR A 37 4.49 2.48 1.67
C THR A 37 4.02 1.48 2.72
N ALA A 38 4.67 0.32 2.75
CA ALA A 38 4.48 -0.67 3.80
C ALA A 38 5.45 -0.40 4.95
N ILE A 39 4.91 -0.15 6.12
CA ILE A 39 5.67 0.12 7.35
C ILE A 39 5.51 -1.08 8.25
N PHE A 40 6.62 -1.67 8.68
CA PHE A 40 6.62 -2.79 9.61
C PHE A 40 7.49 -2.46 10.82
N ASP A 41 6.90 -2.59 12.00
CA ASP A 41 7.55 -2.45 13.30
C ASP A 41 7.70 -3.85 13.92
N PRO A 42 8.85 -4.52 13.67
CA PRO A 42 9.06 -5.91 14.06
C PRO A 42 9.25 -6.05 15.57
N LEU A 43 8.66 -7.10 16.14
CA LEU A 43 8.95 -7.52 17.52
C LEU A 43 10.08 -8.56 17.51
N GLY A 44 11.29 -8.10 17.86
CA GLY A 44 12.49 -8.93 17.98
C GLY A 44 12.96 -9.58 16.67
N ILE A 45 13.87 -10.55 16.80
CA ILE A 45 14.56 -11.18 15.64
C ILE A 45 13.59 -11.99 14.77
N ARG A 46 12.58 -12.62 15.38
CA ARG A 46 11.54 -13.37 14.64
C ARG A 46 10.72 -12.47 13.72
N GLY A 47 10.44 -11.24 14.17
CA GLY A 47 9.78 -10.22 13.35
C GLY A 47 10.62 -9.84 12.14
N LEU A 48 11.92 -9.60 12.34
CA LEU A 48 12.84 -9.28 11.24
C LEU A 48 12.95 -10.43 10.22
N LEU A 49 13.14 -11.67 10.68
CA LEU A 49 13.18 -12.85 9.83
C LEU A 49 11.90 -13.03 9.02
N TYR A 50 10.75 -12.88 9.68
CA TYR A 50 9.45 -12.91 9.00
C TYR A 50 9.43 -11.86 7.89
N TRP A 51 9.73 -10.59 8.21
CA TRP A 51 9.69 -9.48 7.26
C TRP A 51 10.55 -9.73 6.01
N TYR A 52 11.80 -10.13 6.18
CA TYR A 52 12.69 -10.40 5.04
C TYR A 52 12.24 -11.62 4.20
N SER A 53 11.66 -12.64 4.83
CA SER A 53 11.17 -13.83 4.12
C SER A 53 9.97 -13.50 3.23
N VAL A 54 9.09 -12.60 3.68
CA VAL A 54 7.87 -12.22 2.96
C VAL A 54 8.07 -10.99 2.07
N TYR A 55 9.17 -10.26 2.19
CA TYR A 55 9.47 -9.07 1.40
C TYR A 55 9.26 -9.26 -0.13
N PRO A 56 9.80 -10.31 -0.79
CA PRO A 56 9.58 -10.48 -2.22
C PRO A 56 8.10 -10.71 -2.57
N LEU A 57 7.36 -11.46 -1.75
CA LEU A 57 5.92 -11.66 -1.94
C LEU A 57 5.16 -10.34 -1.87
N HIS A 58 5.51 -9.48 -0.91
CA HIS A 58 4.89 -8.16 -0.75
C HIS A 58 5.10 -7.27 -1.98
N GLN A 59 6.26 -7.33 -2.64
CA GLN A 59 6.47 -6.58 -3.89
C GLN A 59 5.44 -6.93 -4.96
N PHE A 60 5.15 -8.22 -5.16
CA PHE A 60 4.15 -8.65 -6.14
C PHE A 60 2.73 -8.24 -5.74
N ILE A 61 2.36 -8.43 -4.47
CA ILE A 61 1.02 -8.08 -3.96
C ILE A 61 0.77 -6.58 -4.10
N PHE A 62 1.74 -5.74 -3.69
CA PHE A 62 1.62 -4.29 -3.71
C PHE A 62 1.63 -3.73 -5.13
N ALA A 63 2.45 -4.27 -6.04
CA ALA A 63 2.39 -3.91 -7.45
C ALA A 63 1.02 -4.22 -8.07
N GLY A 64 0.45 -5.40 -7.77
CA GLY A 64 -0.89 -5.78 -8.20
C GLY A 64 -1.98 -4.85 -7.64
N MET A 65 -1.87 -4.47 -6.37
CA MET A 65 -2.79 -3.54 -5.73
C MET A 65 -2.76 -2.16 -6.38
N LEU A 66 -1.58 -1.58 -6.62
CA LEU A 66 -1.45 -0.30 -7.32
C LEU A 66 -2.05 -0.37 -8.73
N SER A 67 -1.78 -1.43 -9.48
CA SER A 67 -2.39 -1.63 -10.81
C SER A 67 -3.92 -1.69 -10.74
N GLY A 68 -4.47 -2.36 -9.73
CA GLY A 68 -5.92 -2.42 -9.50
C GLY A 68 -6.52 -1.05 -9.18
N ILE A 69 -5.86 -0.26 -8.33
CA ILE A 69 -6.27 1.11 -7.99
C ILE A 69 -6.26 1.99 -9.24
N THR A 70 -5.19 1.97 -10.04
CA THR A 70 -5.12 2.76 -11.29
C THR A 70 -6.27 2.42 -12.24
N LYS A 71 -6.54 1.13 -12.45
CA LYS A 71 -7.67 0.67 -13.30
C LYS A 71 -9.04 1.08 -12.76
N ALA A 72 -9.21 1.10 -11.44
CA ALA A 72 -10.47 1.51 -10.81
C ALA A 72 -10.65 3.03 -10.81
N ALA A 73 -9.55 3.78 -10.83
CA ALA A 73 -9.55 5.25 -10.89
C ALA A 73 -9.76 5.79 -12.30
N GLU A 74 -9.48 5.00 -13.34
CA GLU A 74 -9.86 5.38 -14.71
C GLU A 74 -11.37 5.62 -14.78
N PRO A 75 -11.81 6.76 -15.35
CA PRO A 75 -13.22 7.01 -15.52
C PRO A 75 -13.79 5.86 -16.34
N ARG A 76 -14.83 5.22 -15.80
CA ARG A 76 -15.61 4.21 -16.51
C ARG A 76 -16.21 4.88 -17.72
N SER A 77 -15.46 4.90 -18.83
CA SER A 77 -15.91 5.44 -20.10
C SER A 77 -17.27 4.83 -20.36
N ALA A 78 -18.24 5.71 -20.63
CA ALA A 78 -19.63 5.40 -20.80
C ALA A 78 -19.79 4.09 -21.56
N ARG A 79 -20.34 3.06 -20.89
CA ARG A 79 -21.05 2.02 -21.63
C ARG A 79 -22.21 2.74 -22.30
N GLY A 80 -22.01 3.12 -23.56
CA GLY A 80 -23.10 3.20 -24.53
C GLY A 80 -23.75 1.83 -24.71
#